data_AF-A0A813FN62-F1
#
_entry.id   AF-A0A813FN62-F1
#
_cell.length_a   1.000
_cell.length_b   1.000
_cell.length_c   1.000
_cell.angle_alpha   90.00
_cell.angle_beta   90.00
_cell.angle_gamma   90.00
#
_symmetry.space_group_name_H-M   'P 1'
#
loop_
_entity.id
_entity.type
_entity.pdbx_description
1 polymer ?
#
loop_
_entity_poly.entity_id
_entity_poly.type
_entity_poly.pdbx_seq_one_letter_code
_entity_poly.pdbx_strand_id
1 'polypeptide(L)'
;MLVRAMLVVEPRKRALVPGVLLHPWLEGIENRAAFLYGALPQPELPEDGRPEGCRRVNREDEATRALLETVSKFGFPQAFVDESLSEGKFNHAAATFHLLAQQAVRKRAAALASSNSAGGALPPAFECEEDCEVEVGLGEE
;
A
#
# COMPACT_ATOMS: atom_id res chain seq x y z
N MET A 1 12.83 19.66 16.90
CA MET A 1 13.87 19.36 15.89
C MET A 1 13.64 17.94 15.40
N LEU A 2 13.16 17.78 14.16
CA LEU A 2 12.75 16.50 13.59
C LEU A 2 13.87 15.44 13.59
N VAL A 3 15.08 15.84 13.18
CA VAL A 3 16.24 14.94 13.08
C VAL A 3 16.54 14.23 14.41
N ARG A 4 16.37 14.91 15.55
CA ARG A 4 16.58 14.30 16.88
C ARG A 4 15.55 13.21 17.21
N ALA A 5 14.33 13.32 16.66
CA ALA A 5 13.28 12.33 16.87
C ALA A 5 13.48 11.08 15.97
N MET A 6 14.18 11.21 14.85
CA MET A 6 14.49 10.10 13.94
C MET A 6 15.80 9.39 14.31
N LEU A 7 16.83 10.14 14.69
CA LEU A 7 18.16 9.63 15.02
C LEU A 7 18.27 9.26 16.52
N VAL A 8 17.42 8.34 16.97
CA VAL A 8 17.44 7.80 18.33
C VAL A 8 18.14 6.45 18.36
N VAL A 9 19.05 6.25 19.32
CA VAL A 9 19.80 4.99 19.49
C VAL A 9 18.85 3.81 19.69
N GLU A 10 17.88 3.98 20.58
CA GLU A 10 16.87 2.97 20.86
C GLU A 10 15.74 3.02 19.80
N PRO A 11 15.51 1.94 19.02
CA PRO A 11 14.53 1.95 17.93
C PRO A 11 13.10 2.23 18.39
N ARG A 12 12.71 1.71 19.57
CA ARG A 12 11.37 1.87 20.15
C ARG A 12 11.03 3.32 20.52
N LYS A 13 12.05 4.17 20.67
CA LYS A 13 11.91 5.60 20.99
C LYS A 13 11.96 6.50 19.74
N ARG A 14 12.21 5.92 18.55
CA ARG A 14 12.19 6.70 17.31
C ARG A 14 10.76 7.14 17.02
N ALA A 15 10.63 8.35 16.46
CA ALA A 15 9.34 8.83 15.99
C ALA A 15 8.83 7.94 14.85
N LEU A 16 7.53 7.59 14.93
CA LEU A 16 6.83 6.89 13.86
C LEU A 16 6.56 7.82 12.68
N VAL A 17 6.33 7.24 11.50
CA VAL A 17 6.07 8.00 10.27
C VAL A 17 4.91 9.00 10.45
N PRO A 18 3.75 8.65 11.04
CA PRO A 18 2.68 9.64 11.26
C PRO A 18 3.13 10.83 12.11
N GLY A 19 3.91 10.59 13.17
CA GLY A 19 4.45 11.65 14.02
C GLY A 19 5.48 12.53 13.30
N VAL A 20 6.26 11.95 12.38
CA VAL A 20 7.19 12.69 11.52
C VAL A 20 6.43 13.57 10.53
N LEU A 21 5.39 13.03 9.88
CA LEU A 21 4.58 13.75 8.89
C LEU A 21 3.80 14.93 9.49
N LEU A 22 3.46 14.88 10.77
CA LEU A 22 2.80 15.98 11.50
C LEU A 22 3.77 17.01 12.08
N HIS A 23 5.08 16.86 11.88
CA HIS A 23 6.06 17.76 12.48
C HIS A 23 6.03 19.16 11.82
N PRO A 24 6.09 20.28 12.57
CA PRO A 24 5.97 21.65 12.02
C PRO A 24 6.97 22.02 10.92
N TRP A 25 8.12 21.35 10.89
CA TRP A 25 9.11 21.53 9.82
C TRP A 25 8.60 21.10 8.42
N LEU A 26 7.58 20.25 8.37
CA LEU A 26 6.92 19.84 7.12
C LEU A 26 5.64 20.66 6.84
N GLU A 27 5.34 21.66 7.66
CA GLU A 27 4.18 22.53 7.45
C GLU A 27 4.32 23.27 6.10
N GLY A 28 3.27 23.20 5.28
CA GLY A 28 3.24 23.77 3.93
C GLY A 28 3.87 22.88 2.84
N ILE A 29 4.44 21.71 3.18
CA ILE A 29 4.88 20.74 2.18
C ILE A 29 3.69 19.85 1.80
N GLU A 30 3.21 20.01 0.57
CA GLU A 30 2.09 19.21 0.07
C GLU A 30 2.50 17.77 -0.24
N ASN A 31 1.63 16.82 0.11
CA ASN A 31 1.81 15.43 -0.26
C ASN A 31 1.48 15.26 -1.75
N ARG A 32 2.51 15.30 -2.60
CA ARG A 32 2.38 15.12 -4.05
C ARG A 32 1.71 13.80 -4.43
N ALA A 33 1.87 12.74 -3.63
CA ALA A 33 1.19 11.48 -3.89
C ALA A 33 -0.32 11.59 -3.65
N ALA A 34 -0.76 12.37 -2.65
CA ALA A 34 -2.18 12.66 -2.45
C ALA A 34 -2.76 13.51 -3.58
N PHE A 35 -1.96 14.42 -4.15
CA PHE A 35 -2.34 15.17 -5.35
C PHE A 35 -2.50 14.27 -6.59
N LEU A 36 -1.54 13.36 -6.83
CA LEU A 36 -1.51 12.51 -8.02
C LEU A 36 -2.54 11.36 -7.96
N TYR A 37 -2.71 10.75 -6.78
CA TYR A 37 -3.50 9.53 -6.62
C TYR A 37 -4.80 9.74 -5.85
N GLY A 38 -5.11 11.00 -5.48
CA GLY A 38 -6.25 11.34 -4.62
C GLY A 38 -6.00 11.01 -3.15
N ALA A 39 -7.07 11.01 -2.36
CA ALA A 39 -7.00 10.65 -0.95
C ALA A 39 -6.47 9.22 -0.79
N LEU A 40 -5.18 9.10 -0.46
CA LEU A 40 -4.58 7.83 -0.11
C LEU A 40 -5.27 7.32 1.17
N PRO A 41 -5.54 6.00 1.27
CA PRO A 41 -6.01 5.43 2.51
C PRO A 41 -5.00 5.79 3.61
N GLN A 42 -5.47 6.56 4.59
CA GLN A 42 -4.60 6.93 5.70
C GLN A 42 -4.26 5.64 6.46
N PRO A 43 -2.99 5.46 6.86
CA PRO A 43 -2.66 4.36 7.75
C PRO A 43 -3.50 4.50 9.01
N GLU A 44 -4.27 3.46 9.33
CA GLU A 44 -5.02 3.40 10.59
C GLU A 44 -4.00 3.50 11.73
N LEU A 45 -4.27 4.39 12.68
CA LEU A 45 -3.48 4.43 13.91
C LEU A 45 -3.64 3.08 14.61
N PRO A 46 -2.55 2.52 15.16
CA PRO A 46 -2.64 1.26 15.88
C PRO A 46 -3.66 1.39 17.02
N GLU A 47 -4.66 0.50 17.04
CA GLU A 47 -5.55 0.34 18.19
C GLU A 47 -4.71 -0.01 19.43
N ASP A 48 -5.11 0.45 20.61
CA ASP A 48 -4.38 0.19 21.87
C ASP A 48 -4.03 -1.30 22.02
N GLY A 49 -2.73 -1.59 22.07
CA GLY A 49 -2.20 -2.95 22.24
C GLY A 49 -1.90 -3.73 20.96
N ARG A 50 -2.15 -3.19 19.76
CA ARG A 50 -1.76 -3.84 18.49
C ARG A 50 -0.41 -3.36 17.97
N PRO A 51 0.41 -4.25 17.40
CA PRO A 51 1.62 -3.86 16.68
C PRO A 51 1.32 -2.93 15.50
N GLU A 52 2.25 -2.04 15.19
CA GLU A 52 2.21 -1.21 13.99
C GLU A 52 2.20 -2.09 12.73
N GLY A 53 1.36 -1.75 11.75
CA GLY A 53 1.22 -2.52 10.51
C GLY A 53 0.24 -3.70 10.59
N CYS A 54 -0.30 -4.03 11.78
CA CYS A 54 -1.39 -4.99 11.88
C CYS A 54 -2.62 -4.50 11.14
N ARG A 55 -3.14 -5.32 10.22
CA ARG A 55 -4.38 -5.01 9.50
C ARG A 55 -5.38 -6.13 9.68
N ARG A 56 -6.63 -5.78 9.98
CA ARG A 56 -7.72 -6.75 9.94
C ARG A 56 -8.04 -7.05 8.47
N VAL A 57 -7.71 -8.26 8.04
CA VAL A 57 -8.08 -8.75 6.72
C VAL A 57 -9.53 -9.20 6.78
N ASN A 58 -10.43 -8.46 6.12
CA ASN A 58 -11.81 -8.90 6.00
C ASN A 58 -11.90 -9.98 4.92
N ARG A 59 -11.93 -11.26 5.32
CA ARG A 59 -12.01 -12.40 4.38
C ARG A 59 -13.35 -12.51 3.66
N GLU A 60 -14.38 -11.84 4.18
CA GLU A 60 -15.71 -11.82 3.58
C GLU A 60 -15.73 -10.89 2.36
N ASP A 61 -14.86 -9.88 2.32
CA ASP A 61 -14.71 -8.99 1.19
C ASP A 61 -14.12 -9.74 -0.02
N GLU A 62 -14.87 -9.72 -1.12
CA GLU A 62 -14.52 -10.40 -2.36
C GLU A 62 -13.24 -9.82 -2.98
N ALA A 63 -13.04 -8.50 -2.89
CA ALA A 63 -11.83 -7.87 -3.40
C ALA A 63 -10.58 -8.33 -2.63
N THR A 64 -10.68 -8.45 -1.31
CA THR A 64 -9.61 -8.97 -0.47
C THR A 64 -9.30 -10.43 -0.77
N ARG A 65 -10.33 -11.27 -0.99
CA ARG A 65 -10.14 -12.69 -1.35
C ARG A 65 -9.43 -12.86 -2.69
N ALA A 66 -9.80 -12.08 -3.71
CA ALA A 66 -9.15 -12.09 -5.02
C ALA A 66 -7.65 -11.69 -4.93
N LEU A 67 -7.32 -10.73 -4.06
CA LEU A 67 -5.93 -10.35 -3.78
C LEU A 67 -5.16 -11.50 -3.12
N LEU A 68 -5.73 -12.16 -2.10
CA LEU A 68 -5.08 -13.30 -1.44
C LEU A 68 -4.85 -14.47 -2.39
N GLU A 69 -5.78 -14.74 -3.30
CA GLU A 69 -5.61 -15.75 -4.35
C GLU A 69 -4.46 -15.37 -5.29
N THR A 70 -4.37 -14.10 -5.69
CA THR A 70 -3.29 -13.60 -6.54
C THR A 70 -1.93 -13.70 -5.85
N VAL A 71 -1.85 -13.36 -4.56
CA VAL A 71 -0.64 -13.54 -3.74
C VAL A 71 -0.23 -15.01 -3.66
N SER A 72 -1.21 -15.94 -3.61
CA SER A 72 -0.94 -17.37 -3.67
C SER A 72 -0.33 -17.82 -4.99
N LYS A 73 -0.69 -17.19 -6.12
CA LYS A 73 -0.09 -17.47 -7.44
C LYS A 73 1.38 -17.05 -7.50
N PHE A 74 1.80 -16.10 -6.67
CA PHE A 74 3.21 -15.74 -6.48
C PHE A 74 3.98 -16.68 -5.54
N GLY A 75 3.37 -17.78 -5.09
CA GLY A 75 4.02 -18.79 -4.26
C GLY A 75 3.94 -18.54 -2.76
N PHE A 76 3.14 -17.59 -2.30
CA PHE A 76 2.92 -17.33 -0.87
C PHE A 76 1.63 -17.99 -0.37
N PRO A 77 1.69 -19.03 0.48
CA PRO A 77 0.49 -19.69 0.99
C PRO A 77 -0.42 -18.70 1.73
N GLN A 78 -1.73 -18.75 1.48
CA GLN A 78 -2.70 -17.82 2.08
C GLN A 78 -2.62 -17.78 3.61
N ALA A 79 -2.46 -18.93 4.26
CA ALA A 79 -2.32 -19.01 5.71
C ALA A 79 -1.11 -18.19 6.24
N PHE A 80 0.01 -18.21 5.51
CA PHE A 80 1.21 -17.45 5.86
C PHE A 80 1.03 -15.95 5.64
N VAL A 81 0.32 -15.57 4.57
CA VAL A 81 -0.02 -14.16 4.29
C VAL A 81 -0.93 -13.63 5.40
N ASP A 82 -1.95 -14.38 5.79
CA ASP A 82 -2.89 -14.01 6.85
C ASP A 82 -2.20 -13.86 8.21
N GLU A 83 -1.33 -14.81 8.58
CA GLU A 83 -0.51 -14.71 9.79
C GLU A 83 0.37 -13.44 9.73
N SER A 84 1.02 -13.20 8.60
CA SER A 84 1.89 -12.03 8.41
C SER A 84 1.14 -10.71 8.55
N LEU A 85 -0.06 -10.60 7.97
CA LEU A 85 -0.89 -9.40 8.05
C LEU A 85 -1.49 -9.19 9.45
N SER A 86 -1.89 -10.28 10.11
CA SER A 86 -2.46 -10.21 11.46
C SER A 86 -1.43 -9.87 12.54
N GLU A 87 -0.19 -10.33 12.38
CA GLU A 87 0.93 -10.01 13.28
C GLU A 87 1.67 -8.71 12.92
N GLY A 88 1.33 -8.07 11.80
CA GLY A 88 2.01 -6.85 11.34
C GLY A 88 3.45 -7.10 10.92
N LYS A 89 3.75 -8.30 10.39
CA LYS A 89 5.08 -8.66 9.88
C LYS A 89 5.38 -7.90 8.58
N PHE A 90 6.50 -7.18 8.54
CA PHE A 90 6.99 -6.50 7.33
C PHE A 90 7.82 -7.45 6.45
N ASN A 91 7.21 -8.52 5.95
CA ASN A 91 7.86 -9.51 5.07
C ASN A 91 7.38 -9.40 3.61
N HIS A 92 7.97 -10.19 2.71
CA HIS A 92 7.66 -10.17 1.27
C HIS A 92 6.21 -10.56 0.95
N ALA A 93 5.62 -11.48 1.72
CA ALA A 93 4.24 -11.91 1.53
C ALA A 93 3.26 -10.76 1.82
N ALA A 94 3.40 -10.12 2.99
CA ALA A 94 2.62 -8.95 3.38
C ALA A 94 2.85 -7.77 2.42
N ALA A 95 4.11 -7.52 2.03
CA ALA A 95 4.45 -6.46 1.08
C ALA A 95 3.78 -6.66 -0.28
N THR A 96 3.84 -7.87 -0.84
CA THR A 96 3.18 -8.22 -2.11
C THR A 96 1.68 -7.97 -2.03
N PHE A 97 1.03 -8.42 -0.96
CA PHE A 97 -0.39 -8.16 -0.72
C PHE A 97 -0.71 -6.65 -0.71
N HIS A 98 0.05 -5.86 0.04
CA HIS A 98 -0.17 -4.40 0.13
C HIS A 98 0.06 -3.69 -1.20
N LEU A 99 1.07 -4.09 -1.97
CA LEU A 99 1.35 -3.51 -3.28
C LEU A 99 0.23 -3.80 -4.28
N LEU A 100 -0.29 -5.04 -4.30
CA LEU A 100 -1.44 -5.38 -5.16
C LEU A 100 -2.70 -4.62 -4.74
N ALA A 101 -2.95 -4.48 -3.44
CA ALA A 101 -4.05 -3.68 -2.93
C ALA A 101 -3.92 -2.20 -3.36
N GLN A 102 -2.71 -1.63 -3.27
CA GLN A 102 -2.43 -0.27 -3.74
C GLN A 102 -2.62 -0.14 -5.26
N GLN A 103 -2.15 -1.12 -6.03
CA GLN A 103 -2.31 -1.14 -7.49
C GLN A 103 -3.80 -1.17 -7.87
N ALA A 104 -4.61 -1.98 -7.20
CA ALA A 104 -6.05 -2.04 -7.42
C ALA A 104 -6.73 -0.68 -7.14
N VAL A 105 -6.35 0.00 -6.06
CA VAL A 105 -6.85 1.36 -5.74
C VAL A 105 -6.44 2.35 -6.82
N ARG A 106 -5.17 2.34 -7.25
CA ARG A 106 -4.66 3.23 -8.30
C ARG A 106 -5.36 3.02 -9.65
N LYS A 107 -5.58 1.75 -10.05
CA LYS A 107 -6.32 1.42 -11.28
C LYS A 107 -7.75 1.96 -11.23
N ARG A 108 -8.45 1.81 -10.10
CA ARG A 108 -9.81 2.37 -9.92
C ARG A 108 -9.82 3.90 -9.97
N ALA A 109 -8.86 4.56 -9.30
CA ALA A 109 -8.75 6.01 -9.32
C ALA A 109 -8.48 6.56 -10.73
N ALA A 110 -7.59 5.91 -11.49
CA ALA A 110 -7.31 6.27 -12.87
C ALA A 110 -8.56 6.15 -13.76
N ALA A 111 -9.31 5.04 -13.65
CA ALA A 111 -10.54 4.84 -14.40
C ALA A 111 -11.61 5.93 -14.12
N LEU A 112 -11.75 6.35 -12.85
CA LEU A 112 -12.64 7.43 -12.46
C LEU A 112 -12.18 8.78 -13.03
N ALA A 113 -10.88 9.08 -13.01
CA ALA A 113 -10.32 10.32 -13.55
C ALA A 113 -10.57 10.45 -15.06
N SER A 114 -10.39 9.36 -15.83
CA SER A 114 -10.65 9.34 -17.28
C SER A 114 -12.11 9.62 -17.64
N SER A 115 -13.06 9.26 -16.77
CA SER A 115 -14.48 9.54 -17.00
C SER A 115 -14.86 11.02 -16.82
N ASN A 116 -14.04 11.78 -16.07
CA ASN A 116 -14.32 13.17 -15.71
C ASN A 116 -13.59 14.19 -16.61
N SER A 117 -12.67 13.74 -17.47
CA SER A 117 -11.77 14.58 -18.27
C SER A 117 -12.30 15.00 -19.65
N ALA A 118 -13.62 14.93 -19.90
CA ALA A 118 -14.23 15.41 -21.14
C ALA A 118 -14.20 16.96 -21.33
N GLY A 119 -13.41 17.72 -20.54
CA GLY A 119 -13.37 19.18 -20.63
C GLY A 119 -12.13 19.91 -20.12
N GLY A 120 -11.01 19.26 -19.80
CA GLY A 120 -9.83 19.95 -19.26
C GLY A 120 -8.51 19.24 -19.56
N ALA A 121 -7.59 19.97 -20.21
CA ALA A 121 -6.28 19.48 -20.62
C ALA A 121 -5.47 18.89 -19.45
N LEU A 122 -5.20 17.59 -19.53
CA LEU A 122 -4.35 16.84 -18.59
C LEU A 122 -2.87 16.90 -19.01
N PRO A 123 -1.92 16.84 -18.04
CA PRO A 123 -0.51 16.58 -18.31
C PRO A 123 -0.28 15.16 -18.87
N PRO A 124 0.85 14.90 -19.55
CA PRO A 124 1.07 13.64 -20.27
C PRO A 124 0.97 12.44 -19.33
N ALA A 125 0.02 11.56 -19.66
CA ALA A 125 -0.16 10.29 -18.98
C ALA A 125 1.13 9.46 -19.12
N PHE A 126 1.62 8.95 -17.99
CA PHE A 126 2.58 7.86 -18.01
C PHE A 126 1.81 6.63 -18.50
N GLU A 127 1.98 6.29 -19.78
CA GLU A 127 1.50 5.03 -20.34
C GLU A 127 2.30 3.90 -19.67
N CYS A 128 1.77 3.35 -18.58
CA CYS A 128 2.18 2.03 -18.14
C CYS A 128 1.59 1.05 -19.15
N GLU A 129 2.43 0.58 -20.08
CA GLU A 129 2.09 -0.50 -21.01
C GLU A 129 1.45 -1.66 -20.22
N GLU A 130 0.15 -1.86 -20.45
CA GLU A 130 -0.58 -3.06 -20.08
C GLU A 130 -0.09 -4.20 -20.98
N ASP A 131 1.07 -4.78 -20.66
CA ASP A 131 1.46 -6.11 -21.15
C ASP A 131 2.58 -6.66 -20.27
N CYS A 132 2.19 -7.12 -19.08
CA CYS A 132 2.96 -8.11 -18.33
C CYS A 132 2.05 -9.32 -18.13
N GLU A 133 1.65 -9.95 -19.24
CA GLU A 133 1.25 -11.35 -19.22
C GLU A 133 2.49 -12.16 -18.81
N VAL A 134 2.56 -12.50 -17.52
CA VAL A 134 3.51 -13.49 -17.04
C VAL A 134 2.96 -14.84 -17.48
N GLU A 135 3.34 -15.30 -18.67
CA GLU A 135 3.21 -16.71 -19.05
C GLU A 135 4.07 -17.54 -18.09
N VAL A 136 3.46 -18.04 -17.02
CA VAL A 136 4.07 -19.04 -16.16
C VAL A 136 4.04 -20.35 -16.92
N GLY A 137 5.06 -20.59 -17.74
CA GLY A 137 5.32 -21.88 -18.37
C GLY A 137 5.52 -22.95 -17.29
N LEU A 138 4.47 -23.72 -17.02
CA LEU A 138 4.57 -24.97 -16.27
C LEU A 138 5.26 -25.98 -17.17
N GLY A 139 6.59 -26.07 -17.05
CA GLY A 139 7.35 -27.19 -17.56
C GLY A 139 7.00 -28.44 -16.75
N GLU A 140 6.27 -29.36 -17.37
CA GLU A 140 6.10 -30.73 -16.89
C GLU A 140 7.41 -31.49 -17.15
N GLU A 141 8.08 -31.94 -16.08
CA GLU A 141 9.06 -33.05 -16.11
C GLU A 141 8.67 -34.10 -15.07
#